data_AF-A0A929C1F2-F1
#
_entry.id   AF-A0A929C1F2-F1
#
_cell.length_a   1.000
_cell.length_b   1.000
_cell.length_c   1.000
_cell.angle_alpha   90.00
_cell.angle_beta   90.00
_cell.angle_gamma   90.00
#
_symmetry.space_group_name_H-M   'P 1'
#
loop_
_entity.id
_entity.type
_entity.pdbx_description
1 polymer ?
#
loop_
_entity_poly.entity_id
_entity_poly.type
_entity_poly.pdbx_seq_one_letter_code
_entity_poly.pdbx_strand_id
1 'polypeptide(L)'
;MKTRIYFLDNLRTFLIFLVVLLHAGLVYESVLENTWIVCDPVKNNSIGLVRMYLDLFVMFSLFFISGYFIPNSVKRKNNRDFLKSKFKRILLPWIVAVFTLIPAYKAIFLYSRGLPQEEWFSYFHLFQRTGGDLSFFADNPTQNWLWFLPVLFLFQVLYLALSRTNLLSIKISLKTGVVLTFVIGLIYSMVISSYDLRGWFHSPILHFQRERLLVYFMIFLLGSLCNKLKIFESNNKNKKYYILSNVVLMLSLSIFTVVALNFFFNMIDPERNYFFISGPIDRILYYSSLLLSMLSFLQILIHIFRFHFNKTSKLLVQLSKNSYYVYIIHVIVIGLIALILLNISIPAIVKYFILAIFTYIFSNFIVYGYRGIFHRIISMKSVIATMLVVILVTFAFCGKQKNIDTENQQPTASGTTTILPGKGLHEAALTGDIEVIQQHIKAGSDLNEKESRGGSTPLITAATFGQTEVAIALIEAGADVNFKNNEGSTPLHTAAFFCRTEIVKALLTNGADKNIKNNAGSTALEAVAGPFDDVKGIYDYLGTSLGSLGLKLDYEQIKMTRPKITEMLR
;
A
#
# COMPACT_ATOMS: atom_id res chain seq x y z
N MET A 1 -30.08 18.59 -24.70
CA MET A 1 -29.03 17.91 -23.89
C MET A 1 -29.31 16.39 -23.83
N LYS A 2 -29.12 15.64 -24.92
CA LYS A 2 -29.28 14.17 -24.98
C LYS A 2 -28.14 13.61 -25.83
N THR A 3 -27.19 12.89 -25.20
CA THR A 3 -26.11 12.03 -25.77
C THR A 3 -24.98 11.86 -24.74
N ARG A 4 -25.33 11.71 -23.46
CA ARG A 4 -24.38 11.20 -22.46
C ARG A 4 -24.82 9.78 -22.19
N ILE A 5 -23.98 8.83 -22.55
CA ILE A 5 -24.24 7.43 -22.27
C ILE A 5 -24.13 7.26 -20.76
N TYR A 6 -25.29 7.21 -20.10
CA TYR A 6 -25.39 7.24 -18.64
C TYR A 6 -24.59 6.11 -17.99
N PHE A 7 -24.55 4.92 -18.59
CA PHE A 7 -23.76 3.81 -18.06
C PHE A 7 -22.26 4.09 -18.01
N LEU A 8 -21.66 4.82 -18.98
CA LEU A 8 -20.23 5.11 -18.97
C LEU A 8 -19.86 6.16 -17.91
N ASP A 9 -20.75 7.12 -17.65
CA ASP A 9 -20.56 8.05 -16.53
C ASP A 9 -20.75 7.36 -15.19
N ASN A 10 -21.74 6.46 -15.08
CA ASN A 10 -21.95 5.65 -13.88
C ASN A 10 -20.77 4.72 -13.63
N LEU A 11 -20.27 4.05 -14.69
CA LEU A 11 -19.10 3.19 -14.62
C LEU A 11 -17.86 3.97 -14.19
N ARG A 12 -17.60 5.15 -14.77
CA ARG A 12 -16.50 6.01 -14.31
C ARG A 12 -16.66 6.38 -12.83
N THR A 13 -17.87 6.74 -12.41
CA THR A 13 -18.14 7.13 -11.02
C THR A 13 -17.94 5.94 -10.07
N PHE A 14 -18.39 4.75 -10.47
CA PHE A 14 -18.17 3.51 -9.72
C PHE A 14 -16.69 3.14 -9.64
N LEU A 15 -15.94 3.24 -10.74
CA LEU A 15 -14.50 2.97 -10.72
C LEU A 15 -13.78 3.95 -9.80
N ILE A 16 -14.13 5.24 -9.83
CA ILE A 16 -13.58 6.23 -8.89
C ILE A 16 -13.96 5.88 -7.44
N PHE A 17 -15.20 5.48 -7.18
CA PHE A 17 -15.62 5.00 -5.87
C PHE A 17 -14.85 3.76 -5.44
N LEU A 18 -14.61 2.81 -6.34
CA LEU A 18 -13.85 1.60 -6.06
C LEU A 18 -12.40 1.96 -5.73
N VAL A 19 -11.77 2.88 -6.47
CA VAL A 19 -10.46 3.43 -6.11
C VAL A 19 -10.52 4.04 -4.72
N VAL A 20 -11.50 4.91 -4.44
CA VAL A 20 -11.65 5.50 -3.10
C VAL A 20 -11.81 4.44 -2.02
N LEU A 21 -12.69 3.46 -2.21
CA LEU A 21 -12.97 2.39 -1.26
C LEU A 21 -11.70 1.58 -0.97
N LEU A 22 -11.03 1.18 -2.05
CA LEU A 22 -9.76 0.49 -1.99
C LEU A 22 -8.71 1.32 -1.28
N HIS A 23 -8.63 2.64 -1.48
CA HIS A 23 -7.49 3.41 -0.99
C HIS A 23 -7.72 4.08 0.38
N ALA A 24 -8.97 4.41 0.71
CA ALA A 24 -9.34 5.14 1.93
C ALA A 24 -9.52 4.23 3.14
N GLY A 25 -10.00 2.99 2.94
CA GLY A 25 -10.30 2.10 4.06
C GLY A 25 -9.06 1.48 4.72
N LEU A 26 -7.90 1.47 4.06
CA LEU A 26 -6.79 0.58 4.39
C LEU A 26 -5.83 1.09 5.49
N VAL A 27 -6.13 2.23 6.13
CA VAL A 27 -5.32 2.78 7.24
C VAL A 27 -5.22 1.81 8.41
N TYR A 28 -6.32 1.14 8.72
CA TYR A 28 -6.51 0.50 10.01
C TYR A 28 -6.14 -0.97 10.06
N GLU A 29 -5.93 -1.64 8.92
CA GLU A 29 -5.68 -3.08 8.88
C GLU A 29 -4.21 -3.38 8.59
N SER A 30 -3.54 -4.13 9.48
CA SER A 30 -2.15 -4.57 9.28
C SER A 30 -2.03 -5.60 8.15
N VAL A 31 -3.03 -6.47 7.98
CA VAL A 31 -3.11 -7.44 6.88
C VAL A 31 -3.16 -6.75 5.51
N LEU A 32 -3.68 -5.51 5.48
CA LEU A 32 -3.82 -4.68 4.29
C LEU A 32 -2.82 -3.52 4.27
N GLU A 33 -1.83 -3.51 5.17
CA GLU A 33 -0.75 -2.51 5.23
C GLU A 33 -0.13 -2.33 3.83
N ASN A 34 0.13 -3.46 3.16
CA ASN A 34 0.70 -3.58 1.81
C ASN A 34 -0.15 -3.02 0.66
N THR A 35 -1.39 -2.59 0.94
CA THR A 35 -2.36 -2.16 -0.07
C THR A 35 -2.63 -0.64 -0.09
N TRP A 36 -2.01 0.12 0.80
CA TRP A 36 -2.08 1.59 0.79
C TRP A 36 -1.45 2.17 -0.49
N ILE A 37 -2.06 3.23 -1.05
CA ILE A 37 -1.50 4.19 -2.06
C ILE A 37 0.02 4.42 -1.98
N VAL A 38 0.66 4.31 -0.81
CA VAL A 38 2.09 4.43 -0.55
C VAL A 38 2.51 3.47 0.56
N CYS A 39 2.44 2.18 0.26
CA CYS A 39 3.14 1.20 1.08
C CYS A 39 4.51 0.90 0.48
N ASP A 40 5.44 0.52 1.35
CA ASP A 40 6.77 0.06 0.99
C ASP A 40 6.64 -1.25 0.19
N PRO A 41 7.05 -1.29 -1.10
CA PRO A 41 6.95 -2.49 -1.93
C PRO A 41 7.75 -3.68 -1.40
N VAL A 42 8.63 -3.47 -0.41
CA VAL A 42 9.44 -4.50 0.26
C VAL A 42 8.61 -5.49 1.09
N LYS A 43 7.39 -5.15 1.54
CA LYS A 43 6.59 -5.99 2.46
C LYS A 43 5.57 -6.92 1.78
N ASN A 44 5.63 -7.09 0.46
CA ASN A 44 4.50 -7.57 -0.34
C ASN A 44 4.28 -9.11 -0.31
N ASN A 45 3.18 -9.56 0.30
CA ASN A 45 2.66 -10.94 0.20
C ASN A 45 1.61 -11.07 -0.95
N SER A 46 1.04 -12.27 -1.14
CA SER A 46 0.02 -12.64 -2.15
C SER A 46 -1.17 -11.66 -2.33
N ILE A 47 -1.48 -10.85 -1.32
CA ILE A 47 -2.48 -9.76 -1.35
C ILE A 47 -2.07 -8.63 -2.33
N GLY A 48 -0.77 -8.39 -2.52
CA GLY A 48 -0.24 -7.40 -3.47
C GLY A 48 -0.51 -7.70 -4.93
N LEU A 49 -0.55 -8.98 -5.31
CA LEU A 49 -0.91 -9.39 -6.67
C LEU A 49 -2.36 -9.00 -6.97
N VAL A 50 -3.30 -9.29 -6.07
CA VAL A 50 -4.72 -8.93 -6.21
C VAL A 50 -4.89 -7.41 -6.37
N ARG A 51 -4.12 -6.62 -5.61
CA ARG A 51 -4.06 -5.16 -5.78
C ARG A 51 -3.54 -4.78 -7.15
N MET A 52 -2.37 -5.28 -7.55
CA MET A 52 -1.79 -4.98 -8.87
C MET A 52 -2.78 -5.27 -10.00
N TYR A 53 -3.50 -6.40 -9.93
CA TYR A 53 -4.56 -6.73 -10.88
C TYR A 53 -5.65 -5.67 -10.89
N LEU A 54 -6.28 -5.45 -9.74
CA LEU A 54 -7.39 -4.51 -9.60
C LEU A 54 -6.99 -3.11 -10.07
N ASP A 55 -5.75 -2.73 -9.79
CA ASP A 55 -5.19 -1.44 -10.11
C ASP A 55 -4.95 -1.26 -11.61
N LEU A 56 -4.29 -2.24 -12.24
CA LEU A 56 -4.11 -2.31 -13.69
C LEU A 56 -5.46 -2.22 -14.42
N PHE A 57 -6.46 -2.99 -13.97
CA PHE A 57 -7.79 -3.02 -14.59
C PHE A 57 -8.53 -1.69 -14.46
N VAL A 58 -8.52 -1.10 -13.27
CA VAL A 58 -9.21 0.17 -13.01
C VAL A 58 -8.58 1.29 -13.82
N MET A 59 -7.24 1.37 -13.86
CA MET A 59 -6.53 2.35 -14.68
C MET A 59 -6.86 2.16 -16.16
N PHE A 60 -6.71 0.94 -16.69
CA PHE A 60 -6.99 0.62 -18.08
C PHE A 60 -8.41 1.05 -18.50
N SER A 61 -9.39 0.81 -17.62
CA SER A 61 -10.79 1.21 -17.81
C SER A 61 -10.99 2.74 -17.76
N LEU A 62 -10.34 3.43 -16.83
CA LEU A 62 -10.43 4.89 -16.72
C LEU A 62 -9.84 5.59 -17.96
N PHE A 63 -8.70 5.11 -18.48
CA PHE A 63 -8.12 5.61 -19.72
C PHE A 63 -9.05 5.40 -20.92
N PHE A 64 -9.64 4.21 -21.06
CA PHE A 64 -10.62 3.93 -22.11
C PHE A 64 -11.82 4.89 -22.05
N ILE A 65 -12.45 5.03 -20.88
CA ILE A 65 -13.65 5.86 -20.70
C ILE A 65 -13.32 7.34 -20.96
N SER A 66 -12.16 7.82 -20.51
CA SER A 66 -11.69 9.17 -20.79
C SER A 66 -11.52 9.40 -22.29
N GLY A 67 -10.90 8.44 -22.98
CA GLY A 67 -10.76 8.41 -24.43
C GLY A 67 -12.09 8.42 -25.15
N TYR A 68 -13.10 7.70 -24.66
CA TYR A 68 -14.44 7.73 -25.25
C TYR A 68 -15.08 9.13 -25.20
N PHE A 69 -14.89 9.88 -24.10
CA PHE A 69 -15.50 11.20 -23.97
C PHE A 69 -14.68 12.33 -24.61
N ILE A 70 -13.43 12.10 -24.99
CA ILE A 70 -12.55 13.17 -25.48
C ILE A 70 -13.01 13.84 -26.78
N PRO A 71 -13.49 13.12 -27.82
CA PRO A 71 -13.81 13.75 -29.10
C PRO A 71 -14.93 14.78 -28.96
N ASN A 72 -15.95 14.44 -28.18
CA ASN A 72 -17.05 15.34 -27.86
C ASN A 72 -16.61 16.55 -27.02
N SER A 73 -15.62 16.37 -26.14
CA SER A 73 -15.08 17.48 -25.34
C SER A 73 -14.27 18.46 -26.18
N VAL A 74 -13.53 17.97 -27.19
CA VAL A 74 -12.76 18.82 -28.12
C VAL A 74 -13.69 19.54 -29.08
N LYS A 75 -14.71 18.87 -29.64
CA LYS A 75 -15.67 19.48 -30.57
C LYS A 75 -16.47 20.66 -29.98
N ARG A 76 -16.72 20.65 -28.67
CA ARG A 76 -17.60 21.62 -27.99
C ARG A 76 -16.90 22.84 -27.41
N LYS A 77 -15.57 22.90 -27.45
CA LYS A 77 -14.79 23.94 -26.76
C LYS A 77 -13.67 24.47 -27.64
N ASN A 78 -13.36 25.76 -27.50
CA ASN A 78 -12.11 26.29 -28.05
C ASN A 78 -10.90 25.70 -27.26
N ASN A 79 -9.68 25.87 -27.80
CA ASN A 79 -8.47 25.26 -27.22
C ASN A 79 -8.20 25.72 -25.78
N ARG A 80 -8.34 27.03 -25.51
CA ARG A 80 -8.08 27.60 -24.19
C ARG A 80 -9.07 27.11 -23.15
N ASP A 81 -10.37 27.10 -23.47
CA ASP A 81 -11.43 26.64 -22.59
C ASP A 81 -11.38 25.13 -22.37
N PHE A 82 -10.94 24.37 -23.38
CA PHE A 82 -10.66 22.96 -23.24
C PHE A 82 -9.55 22.74 -22.20
N LEU A 83 -8.36 23.34 -22.40
CA LEU A 83 -7.21 23.19 -21.51
C LEU A 83 -7.52 23.66 -20.09
N LYS A 84 -8.09 24.85 -19.94
CA LYS A 84 -8.53 25.41 -18.66
C LYS A 84 -9.52 24.47 -17.95
N SER A 85 -10.47 23.91 -18.70
CA SER A 85 -11.43 22.97 -18.14
C SER A 85 -10.81 21.63 -17.74
N LYS A 86 -9.80 21.12 -18.46
CA LYS A 86 -9.13 19.87 -18.12
C LYS A 86 -8.20 20.06 -16.93
N PHE A 87 -7.44 21.16 -16.90
CA PHE A 87 -6.60 21.55 -15.77
C PHE A 87 -7.45 21.62 -14.49
N LYS A 88 -8.55 22.38 -14.51
CA LYS A 88 -9.42 22.55 -13.34
C LYS A 88 -10.06 21.24 -12.84
N ARG A 89 -10.30 20.27 -13.71
CA ARG A 89 -11.02 19.02 -13.37
C ARG A 89 -10.11 17.83 -13.07
N ILE A 90 -8.84 17.89 -13.49
CA ILE A 90 -7.91 16.76 -13.43
C ILE A 90 -6.66 17.16 -12.67
N LEU A 91 -5.94 18.17 -13.16
CA LEU A 91 -4.63 18.53 -12.61
C LEU A 91 -4.75 19.30 -11.29
N LEU A 92 -5.71 20.22 -11.15
CA LEU A 92 -5.91 20.97 -9.91
C LEU A 92 -6.30 20.06 -8.73
N PRO A 93 -7.28 19.14 -8.84
CA PRO A 93 -7.54 18.15 -7.79
C PRO A 93 -6.33 17.30 -7.45
N TRP A 94 -5.54 16.93 -8.46
CA TRP A 94 -4.32 16.17 -8.26
C TRP A 94 -3.26 16.95 -7.46
N ILE A 95 -2.95 18.20 -7.85
CA ILE A 95 -2.00 19.08 -7.13
C ILE A 95 -2.43 19.20 -5.67
N VAL A 96 -3.70 19.49 -5.42
CA VAL A 96 -4.23 19.61 -4.06
C VAL A 96 -4.05 18.29 -3.30
N ALA A 97 -4.43 17.15 -3.90
CA ALA A 97 -4.28 15.85 -3.26
C ALA A 97 -2.82 15.51 -2.90
N VAL A 98 -1.89 15.77 -3.82
CA VAL A 98 -0.46 15.48 -3.70
C VAL A 98 0.23 16.34 -2.67
N PHE A 99 0.01 17.65 -2.68
CA PHE A 99 0.79 18.58 -1.85
C PHE A 99 0.17 18.86 -0.47
N THR A 100 -1.04 18.34 -0.20
CA THR A 100 -1.68 18.58 1.11
C THR A 100 -2.17 17.28 1.74
N LEU A 101 -3.04 16.58 1.02
CA LEU A 101 -3.84 15.51 1.58
C LEU A 101 -3.06 14.21 1.79
N ILE A 102 -2.21 13.84 0.83
CA ILE A 102 -1.36 12.64 0.92
C ILE A 102 -0.33 12.78 2.07
N PRO A 103 0.39 13.91 2.21
CA PRO A 103 1.25 14.16 3.38
C PRO A 103 0.50 14.07 4.71
N ALA A 104 -0.67 14.71 4.82
CA ALA A 104 -1.47 14.69 6.04
C ALA A 104 -1.92 13.27 6.42
N TYR A 105 -2.34 12.49 5.43
CA TYR A 105 -2.77 11.11 5.61
C TYR A 105 -1.62 10.19 6.07
N LYS A 106 -0.42 10.36 5.49
CA LYS A 106 0.79 9.68 5.94
C LYS A 106 1.08 9.96 7.41
N ALA A 107 1.05 11.24 7.79
CA ALA A 107 1.32 11.64 9.17
C ALA A 107 0.34 10.97 10.15
N ILE A 108 -0.96 10.97 9.82
CA ILE A 108 -2.02 10.31 10.61
C ILE A 108 -1.76 8.82 10.75
N PHE A 109 -1.35 8.13 9.68
CA PHE A 109 -1.09 6.70 9.74
C PHE A 109 0.13 6.32 10.54
N LEU A 110 1.25 7.01 10.30
CA LEU A 110 2.46 6.77 11.07
C LEU A 110 2.17 7.03 12.56
N TYR A 111 1.45 8.11 12.86
CA TYR A 111 1.01 8.42 14.23
C TYR A 111 0.11 7.32 14.82
N SER A 112 -0.90 6.87 14.07
CA SER A 112 -1.84 5.83 14.52
C SER A 112 -1.19 4.49 14.87
N ARG A 113 0.03 4.26 14.36
CA ARG A 113 0.78 3.01 14.51
C ARG A 113 2.00 3.17 15.42
N GLY A 114 2.23 4.36 15.99
CA GLY A 114 3.44 4.65 16.75
C GLY A 114 4.72 4.55 15.92
N LEU A 115 4.61 4.73 14.59
CA LEU A 115 5.75 4.69 13.67
C LEU A 115 6.43 6.07 13.61
N PRO A 116 7.76 6.12 13.38
CA PRO A 116 8.47 7.38 13.24
C PRO A 116 7.91 8.17 12.05
N GLN A 117 7.80 9.49 12.22
CA GLN A 117 7.39 10.37 11.13
C GLN A 117 8.49 10.40 10.06
N GLU A 118 8.08 10.33 8.80
CA GLU A 118 8.98 10.36 7.65
C GLU A 118 8.69 11.60 6.79
N GLU A 119 9.69 12.07 6.04
CA GLU A 119 9.52 13.19 5.11
C GLU A 119 8.42 12.91 4.09
N TRP A 120 7.60 13.92 3.79
CA TRP A 120 6.42 13.76 2.94
C TRP A 120 6.77 13.39 1.48
N PHE A 121 7.94 13.81 1.00
CA PHE A 121 8.38 13.60 -0.38
C PHE A 121 9.03 12.23 -0.63
N SER A 122 9.30 11.45 0.42
CA SER A 122 9.77 10.04 0.30
C SER A 122 8.83 9.17 -0.56
N TYR A 123 7.59 9.62 -0.75
CA TYR A 123 6.54 8.98 -1.55
C TYR A 123 6.73 9.11 -3.06
N PHE A 124 7.52 10.10 -3.47
CA PHE A 124 7.69 10.46 -4.87
C PHE A 124 8.90 9.77 -5.51
N HIS A 125 9.62 8.94 -4.76
CA HIS A 125 10.89 8.34 -5.17
C HIS A 125 11.86 9.36 -5.79
N LEU A 126 11.87 10.61 -5.27
CA LEU A 126 12.72 11.70 -5.79
C LEU A 126 14.18 11.57 -5.41
N PHE A 127 14.46 10.77 -4.37
CA PHE A 127 15.78 10.52 -3.85
C PHE A 127 16.00 9.02 -3.71
N GLN A 128 17.18 8.55 -4.09
CA GLN A 128 17.65 7.20 -3.79
C GLN A 128 17.71 7.06 -2.27
N ARG A 129 16.90 6.15 -1.71
CA ARG A 129 16.96 5.83 -0.27
C ARG A 129 18.31 5.14 -0.03
N THR A 130 19.15 5.69 0.84
CA THR A 130 20.42 5.07 1.24
C THR A 130 20.13 4.01 2.31
N GLY A 131 20.43 2.74 2.00
CA GLY A 131 20.11 1.58 2.83
C GLY A 131 19.61 0.45 1.94
N GLY A 132 19.97 -0.80 2.27
CA GLY A 132 19.82 -1.99 1.43
C GLY A 132 18.54 -1.97 0.58
N ASP A 133 18.73 -1.85 -0.73
CA ASP A 133 17.67 -1.91 -1.73
C ASP A 133 17.12 -3.34 -1.74
N LEU A 134 16.15 -3.63 -0.87
CA LEU A 134 15.36 -4.86 -0.89
C LEU A 134 14.34 -4.80 -2.03
N SER A 135 14.82 -4.42 -3.21
CA SER A 135 14.08 -4.45 -4.45
C SER A 135 13.92 -5.89 -4.94
N PHE A 136 13.30 -6.74 -4.10
CA PHE A 136 12.74 -8.05 -4.48
C PHE A 136 11.69 -7.92 -5.61
N PHE A 137 11.24 -6.69 -5.87
CA PHE A 137 10.51 -6.32 -7.07
C PHE A 137 11.08 -5.08 -7.76
N ALA A 138 12.41 -4.96 -7.89
CA ALA A 138 13.02 -3.90 -8.69
C ALA A 138 12.28 -3.75 -10.03
N ASP A 139 11.88 -4.87 -10.63
CA ASP A 139 11.21 -4.96 -11.93
C ASP A 139 9.67 -4.89 -11.90
N ASN A 140 9.02 -4.63 -10.76
CA ASN A 140 7.60 -4.29 -10.82
C ASN A 140 7.46 -2.93 -11.54
N PRO A 141 6.50 -2.77 -12.47
CA PRO A 141 6.01 -1.45 -12.80
C PRO A 141 5.44 -0.88 -11.49
N THR A 142 6.22 -0.08 -10.78
CA THR A 142 5.72 0.72 -9.66
C THR A 142 4.72 1.66 -10.28
N GLN A 143 3.46 1.23 -10.31
CA GLN A 143 2.33 2.05 -10.66
C GLN A 143 2.19 3.08 -9.57
N ASN A 144 2.93 4.18 -9.73
CA ASN A 144 2.70 5.38 -8.99
C ASN A 144 1.34 5.92 -9.45
N TRP A 145 0.29 5.37 -8.84
CA TRP A 145 -1.08 5.85 -8.87
C TRP A 145 -1.17 7.35 -8.70
N LEU A 146 -0.23 7.90 -7.92
CA LEU A 146 -0.04 9.32 -7.82
C LEU A 146 -0.14 10.01 -9.17
N TRP A 147 0.47 9.48 -10.23
CA TRP A 147 0.60 10.17 -11.50
C TRP A 147 -0.49 9.90 -12.54
N PHE A 148 -1.48 9.04 -12.29
CA PHE A 148 -2.44 8.69 -13.35
C PHE A 148 -3.25 9.89 -13.84
N LEU A 149 -3.59 10.85 -12.98
CA LEU A 149 -4.33 12.06 -13.36
C LEU A 149 -3.48 12.99 -14.26
N PRO A 150 -2.22 13.30 -13.93
CA PRO A 150 -1.29 13.96 -14.84
C PRO A 150 -1.13 13.26 -16.19
N VAL A 151 -0.96 11.93 -16.23
CA VAL A 151 -0.90 11.17 -17.50
C VAL A 151 -2.19 11.33 -18.30
N LEU A 152 -3.34 11.20 -17.63
CA LEU A 152 -4.64 11.34 -18.26
C LEU A 152 -4.85 12.75 -18.81
N PHE A 153 -4.33 13.78 -18.13
CA PHE A 153 -4.29 15.15 -18.63
C PHE A 153 -3.39 15.26 -19.87
N LEU A 154 -2.18 14.72 -19.81
CA LEU A 154 -1.24 14.69 -20.94
C LEU A 154 -1.84 14.03 -22.17
N PHE A 155 -2.47 12.85 -22.05
CA PHE A 155 -3.10 12.17 -23.18
C PHE A 155 -4.22 12.98 -23.82
N GLN A 156 -4.94 13.79 -23.03
CA GLN A 156 -5.97 14.68 -23.55
C GLN A 156 -5.39 15.89 -24.29
N VAL A 157 -4.23 16.39 -23.85
CA VAL A 157 -3.46 17.42 -24.56
C VAL A 157 -2.90 16.85 -25.87
N LEU A 158 -2.29 15.66 -25.82
CA LEU A 158 -1.81 14.95 -27.01
C LEU A 158 -2.94 14.68 -28.00
N TYR A 159 -4.11 14.24 -27.53
CA TYR A 159 -5.27 14.07 -28.41
C TYR A 159 -5.72 15.39 -29.04
N LEU A 160 -5.71 16.50 -28.29
CA LEU A 160 -6.02 17.82 -28.84
C LEU A 160 -5.03 18.18 -29.96
N ALA A 161 -3.74 17.98 -29.74
CA ALA A 161 -2.70 18.20 -30.76
C ALA A 161 -2.92 17.30 -31.99
N LEU A 162 -3.10 16.00 -31.79
CA LEU A 162 -3.37 15.03 -32.86
C LEU A 162 -4.67 15.35 -33.62
N SER A 163 -5.68 15.91 -32.96
CA SER A 163 -6.94 16.31 -33.61
C SER A 163 -6.80 17.49 -34.56
N ARG A 164 -5.67 18.21 -34.49
CA ARG A 164 -5.29 19.25 -35.45
C ARG A 164 -4.51 18.70 -36.65
N THR A 165 -4.11 17.45 -36.58
CA THR A 165 -3.43 16.74 -37.67
C THR A 165 -4.40 15.81 -38.41
N ASN A 166 -4.03 15.39 -39.60
CA ASN A 166 -4.78 14.37 -40.35
C ASN A 166 -4.62 12.94 -39.81
N LEU A 167 -3.86 12.72 -38.72
CA LEU A 167 -3.64 11.38 -38.17
C LEU A 167 -4.91 10.76 -37.58
N LEU A 168 -5.81 11.57 -37.01
CA LEU A 168 -7.04 11.08 -36.38
C LEU A 168 -8.21 10.90 -37.37
N SER A 169 -8.06 11.24 -38.66
CA SER A 169 -9.11 11.07 -39.68
C SER A 169 -9.06 9.71 -40.38
N ILE A 170 -8.03 8.89 -40.11
CA ILE A 170 -7.88 7.54 -40.67
C ILE A 170 -9.11 6.69 -40.31
N LYS A 171 -9.75 6.12 -41.33
CA LYS A 171 -10.90 5.21 -41.16
C LYS A 171 -10.39 3.84 -40.74
N ILE A 172 -10.58 3.50 -39.48
CA ILE A 172 -10.17 2.21 -38.89
C ILE A 172 -11.42 1.48 -38.39
N SER A 173 -11.54 0.19 -38.68
CA SER A 173 -12.62 -0.65 -38.15
C SER A 173 -12.38 -0.95 -36.65
N LEU A 174 -13.43 -1.28 -35.90
CA LEU A 174 -13.27 -1.64 -34.48
C LEU A 174 -12.34 -2.86 -34.32
N LYS A 175 -12.49 -3.89 -35.17
CA LYS A 175 -11.64 -5.09 -35.14
C LYS A 175 -10.18 -4.71 -35.34
N THR A 176 -9.90 -3.91 -36.36
CA THR A 176 -8.53 -3.42 -36.65
C THR A 176 -7.98 -2.60 -35.47
N GLY A 177 -8.79 -1.74 -34.85
CA GLY A 177 -8.37 -0.95 -33.69
C GLY A 177 -7.99 -1.80 -32.48
N VAL A 178 -8.78 -2.84 -32.17
CA VAL A 178 -8.50 -3.79 -31.08
C VAL A 178 -7.20 -4.57 -31.37
N VAL A 179 -7.07 -5.11 -32.59
CA VAL A 179 -5.87 -5.84 -33.00
C VAL A 179 -4.63 -4.95 -32.94
N LEU A 180 -4.72 -3.70 -33.42
CA LEU A 180 -3.62 -2.76 -33.38
C LEU A 180 -3.20 -2.41 -31.95
N THR A 181 -4.17 -2.20 -31.05
CA THR A 181 -3.91 -1.95 -29.63
C THR A 181 -3.19 -3.14 -28.98
N PHE A 182 -3.61 -4.36 -29.30
CA PHE A 182 -2.95 -5.57 -28.80
C PHE A 182 -1.53 -5.72 -29.36
N VAL A 183 -1.35 -5.67 -30.69
CA VAL A 183 -0.06 -5.91 -31.35
C VAL A 183 0.96 -4.84 -30.97
N ILE A 184 0.60 -3.54 -31.05
CA ILE A 184 1.50 -2.46 -30.64
C ILE A 184 1.82 -2.57 -29.16
N GLY A 185 0.82 -2.83 -28.32
CA GLY A 185 1.02 -2.99 -26.87
C GLY A 185 1.96 -4.15 -26.53
N LEU A 186 1.84 -5.27 -27.25
CA LEU A 186 2.68 -6.45 -27.09
C LEU A 186 4.12 -6.19 -27.55
N ILE A 187 4.31 -5.65 -28.76
CA ILE A 187 5.64 -5.33 -29.30
C ILE A 187 6.34 -4.33 -28.37
N TYR A 188 5.66 -3.24 -27.99
CA TYR A 188 6.20 -2.27 -27.06
C TYR A 188 6.61 -2.92 -25.72
N SER A 189 5.72 -3.75 -25.16
CA SER A 189 5.97 -4.49 -23.93
C SER A 189 7.19 -5.40 -24.01
N MET A 190 7.36 -6.09 -25.13
CA MET A 190 8.49 -6.99 -25.40
C MET A 190 9.79 -6.20 -25.57
N VAL A 191 9.79 -5.11 -26.33
CA VAL A 191 10.96 -4.27 -26.56
C VAL A 191 11.44 -3.67 -25.24
N ILE A 192 10.54 -3.06 -24.47
CA ILE A 192 10.87 -2.49 -23.17
C ILE A 192 11.49 -3.55 -22.24
N SER A 193 10.89 -4.73 -22.17
CA SER A 193 11.35 -5.82 -21.30
C SER A 193 12.64 -6.51 -21.77
N SER A 194 12.90 -6.57 -23.07
CA SER A 194 14.05 -7.32 -23.62
C SER A 194 15.33 -6.52 -23.58
N TYR A 195 15.22 -5.20 -23.71
CA TYR A 195 16.35 -4.27 -23.73
C TYR A 195 16.52 -3.52 -22.40
N ASP A 196 15.81 -3.96 -21.35
CA ASP A 196 15.75 -3.29 -20.03
C ASP A 196 15.58 -1.77 -20.15
N LEU A 197 14.75 -1.35 -21.11
CA LEU A 197 14.56 0.06 -21.37
C LEU A 197 13.69 0.64 -20.27
N ARG A 198 14.25 1.60 -19.55
CA ARG A 198 13.48 2.42 -18.61
C ARG A 198 12.45 3.22 -19.41
N GLY A 199 11.22 3.31 -18.90
CA GLY A 199 10.14 4.08 -19.51
C GLY A 199 10.49 5.57 -19.69
N TRP A 200 9.54 6.37 -20.19
CA TRP A 200 9.79 7.80 -20.42
C TRP A 200 10.23 8.56 -19.14
N PHE A 201 11.27 9.37 -19.32
CA PHE A 201 11.71 10.52 -18.53
C PHE A 201 11.92 10.29 -17.02
N HIS A 202 13.18 10.13 -16.61
CA HIS A 202 13.59 10.38 -15.22
C HIS A 202 13.59 11.91 -15.03
N SER A 203 12.63 12.45 -14.26
CA SER A 203 12.71 13.83 -13.80
C SER A 203 12.61 13.90 -12.28
N PRO A 204 13.08 15.00 -11.66
CA PRO A 204 12.94 15.25 -10.22
C PRO A 204 11.49 15.40 -9.75
N ILE A 205 10.51 15.18 -10.63
CA ILE A 205 9.09 15.34 -10.33
C ILE A 205 8.32 14.12 -10.82
N LEU A 206 8.60 13.55 -12.00
CA LEU A 206 7.83 12.46 -12.61
C LEU A 206 8.62 11.15 -12.58
N HIS A 207 8.33 10.25 -11.63
CA HIS A 207 8.93 8.92 -11.56
C HIS A 207 8.03 7.88 -12.29
N PHE A 208 8.22 7.73 -13.61
CA PHE A 208 7.55 6.74 -14.48
C PHE A 208 8.47 5.63 -14.98
N GLN A 209 9.56 5.38 -14.24
CA GLN A 209 10.74 4.67 -14.71
C GLN A 209 10.47 3.27 -15.32
N ARG A 210 9.31 2.65 -15.05
CA ARG A 210 8.92 1.31 -15.54
C ARG A 210 7.48 1.22 -16.09
N GLU A 211 6.78 2.35 -16.26
CA GLU A 211 5.37 2.36 -16.68
C GLU A 211 5.18 2.21 -18.20
N ARG A 212 4.19 1.39 -18.59
CA ARG A 212 3.91 1.09 -20.01
C ARG A 212 2.89 2.05 -20.59
N LEU A 213 3.19 3.35 -20.53
CA LEU A 213 2.28 4.43 -20.90
C LEU A 213 1.70 4.30 -22.32
N LEU A 214 2.45 3.76 -23.28
CA LEU A 214 1.94 3.56 -24.64
C LEU A 214 0.72 2.62 -24.67
N VAL A 215 0.69 1.59 -23.83
CA VAL A 215 -0.46 0.67 -23.71
C VAL A 215 -1.69 1.45 -23.23
N TYR A 216 -1.53 2.31 -22.23
CA TYR A 216 -2.59 3.19 -21.72
C TYR A 216 -3.04 4.24 -22.73
N PHE A 217 -2.11 4.75 -23.54
CA PHE A 217 -2.44 5.67 -24.62
C PHE A 217 -3.22 4.97 -25.73
N MET A 218 -2.85 3.72 -26.04
CA MET A 218 -3.53 2.95 -27.07
C MET A 218 -4.96 2.61 -26.67
N ILE A 219 -5.19 2.22 -25.41
CA ILE A 219 -6.56 2.00 -24.93
C ILE A 219 -7.38 3.31 -24.87
N PHE A 220 -6.75 4.44 -24.55
CA PHE A 220 -7.39 5.76 -24.64
C PHE A 220 -7.81 6.07 -26.09
N LEU A 221 -6.95 5.81 -27.08
CA LEU A 221 -7.27 5.97 -28.50
C LEU A 221 -8.36 4.99 -28.96
N LEU A 222 -8.36 3.75 -28.46
CA LEU A 222 -9.43 2.78 -28.72
C LEU A 222 -10.78 3.29 -28.20
N GLY A 223 -10.80 3.91 -27.02
CA GLY A 223 -11.99 4.60 -26.51
C GLY A 223 -12.49 5.70 -27.45
N SER A 224 -11.58 6.53 -27.97
CA SER A 224 -11.90 7.58 -28.94
C SER A 224 -12.45 7.00 -30.26
N LEU A 225 -11.87 5.90 -30.74
CA LEU A 225 -12.38 5.18 -31.91
C LEU A 225 -13.81 4.67 -31.69
N CYS A 226 -14.08 4.06 -30.52
CA CYS A 226 -15.41 3.60 -30.15
C CYS A 226 -16.45 4.73 -30.14
N ASN A 227 -16.04 5.95 -29.75
CA ASN A 227 -16.90 7.12 -29.81
C ASN A 227 -17.19 7.56 -31.25
N LYS A 228 -16.16 7.61 -32.12
CA LYS A 228 -16.32 7.95 -33.54
C LYS A 228 -17.23 6.96 -34.28
N LEU A 229 -17.07 5.67 -33.98
CA LEU A 229 -17.86 4.58 -34.54
C LEU A 229 -19.24 4.41 -33.85
N LYS A 230 -19.55 5.22 -32.83
CA LYS A 230 -20.82 5.16 -32.08
C LYS A 230 -21.16 3.76 -31.55
N ILE A 231 -20.13 2.98 -31.19
CA ILE A 231 -20.26 1.56 -30.84
C ILE A 231 -21.31 1.34 -29.74
N PHE A 232 -21.32 2.22 -28.74
CA PHE A 232 -22.20 2.08 -27.58
C PHE A 232 -23.58 2.72 -27.75
N GLU A 233 -23.89 3.33 -28.89
CA GLU A 233 -25.21 3.94 -29.15
C GLU A 233 -26.25 2.91 -29.62
N SER A 234 -25.83 1.79 -30.23
CA SER A 234 -26.73 0.71 -30.68
C SER A 234 -26.98 -0.34 -29.58
N ASN A 235 -28.19 -0.88 -29.52
CA ASN A 235 -28.65 -1.78 -28.46
C ASN A 235 -28.53 -3.26 -28.88
N ASN A 236 -27.33 -3.71 -29.27
CA ASN A 236 -27.15 -5.11 -29.61
C ASN A 236 -26.91 -5.98 -28.38
N LYS A 237 -27.94 -6.75 -28.00
CA LYS A 237 -27.84 -7.88 -27.08
C LYS A 237 -27.12 -9.01 -27.81
N ASN A 238 -25.87 -9.31 -27.46
CA ASN A 238 -25.16 -10.40 -28.11
C ASN A 238 -24.48 -11.31 -27.08
N LYS A 239 -25.27 -12.27 -26.56
CA LYS A 239 -24.87 -13.24 -25.53
C LYS A 239 -23.64 -14.06 -25.95
N LYS A 240 -23.47 -14.33 -27.26
CA LYS A 240 -22.30 -15.04 -27.83
C LYS A 240 -20.99 -14.31 -27.55
N TYR A 241 -20.95 -12.98 -27.76
CA TYR A 241 -19.74 -12.19 -27.49
C TYR A 241 -19.43 -12.09 -25.99
N TYR A 242 -20.44 -12.10 -25.13
CA TYR A 242 -20.24 -12.14 -23.68
C TYR A 242 -19.62 -13.47 -23.23
N ILE A 243 -20.15 -14.60 -23.70
CA ILE A 243 -19.61 -15.93 -23.40
C ILE A 243 -18.17 -16.03 -23.91
N LEU A 244 -17.93 -15.66 -25.16
CA LEU A 244 -16.59 -15.66 -25.75
C LEU A 244 -15.62 -14.78 -24.95
N SER A 245 -16.04 -13.58 -24.54
CA SER A 245 -15.22 -12.68 -23.73
C SER A 245 -14.89 -13.26 -22.34
N ASN A 246 -15.81 -14.01 -21.71
CA ASN A 246 -15.54 -14.66 -20.43
C ASN A 246 -14.58 -15.84 -20.57
N VAL A 247 -14.74 -16.66 -21.62
CA VAL A 247 -13.82 -17.77 -21.90
C VAL A 247 -12.41 -17.23 -22.17
N VAL A 248 -12.31 -16.20 -23.01
CA VAL A 248 -11.03 -15.54 -23.31
C VAL A 248 -10.44 -14.89 -22.05
N LEU A 249 -11.24 -14.20 -21.24
CA LEU A 249 -10.78 -13.61 -19.97
C LEU A 249 -10.22 -14.69 -19.05
N MET A 250 -10.97 -15.77 -18.81
CA MET A 250 -10.61 -16.83 -17.88
C MET A 250 -9.31 -17.50 -18.31
N LEU A 251 -9.21 -17.91 -19.59
CA LEU A 251 -8.00 -18.53 -20.13
C LEU A 251 -6.80 -17.58 -20.03
N SER A 252 -6.98 -16.31 -20.41
CA SER A 252 -5.90 -15.31 -20.36
C SER A 252 -5.46 -15.04 -18.93
N LEU A 253 -6.39 -14.91 -17.99
CA LEU A 253 -6.06 -14.65 -16.58
C LEU A 253 -5.36 -15.86 -15.95
N SER A 254 -5.78 -17.09 -16.26
CA SER A 254 -5.12 -18.30 -15.79
C SER A 254 -3.69 -18.40 -16.31
N ILE A 255 -3.48 -18.23 -17.62
CA ILE A 255 -2.14 -18.25 -18.22
C ILE A 255 -1.28 -17.14 -17.62
N PHE A 256 -1.82 -15.93 -17.53
CA PHE A 256 -1.12 -14.79 -16.95
C PHE A 256 -0.69 -15.08 -15.52
N THR A 257 -1.60 -15.59 -14.68
CA THR A 257 -1.31 -15.87 -13.27
C THR A 257 -0.22 -16.92 -13.12
N VAL A 258 -0.29 -18.01 -13.88
CA VAL A 258 0.72 -19.08 -13.83
C VAL A 258 2.10 -18.57 -14.27
N VAL A 259 2.16 -17.82 -15.38
CA VAL A 259 3.41 -17.26 -15.89
C VAL A 259 3.96 -16.15 -14.98
N ALA A 260 3.09 -15.30 -14.44
CA ALA A 260 3.44 -14.26 -13.47
C ALA A 260 4.03 -14.86 -12.19
N LEU A 261 3.39 -15.91 -11.64
CA LEU A 261 3.90 -16.63 -10.48
C LEU A 261 5.26 -17.29 -10.78
N ASN A 262 5.44 -17.83 -11.98
CA ASN A 262 6.73 -18.40 -12.36
C ASN A 262 7.85 -17.37 -12.44
N PHE A 263 7.58 -16.21 -13.06
CA PHE A 263 8.52 -15.08 -13.04
C PHE A 263 8.80 -14.59 -11.63
N PHE A 264 7.77 -14.51 -10.79
CA PHE A 264 7.90 -14.15 -9.39
C PHE A 264 8.83 -15.11 -8.63
N PHE A 265 8.70 -16.42 -8.81
CA PHE A 265 9.60 -17.38 -8.17
C PHE A 265 11.04 -17.29 -8.69
N ASN A 266 11.26 -17.00 -9.98
CA ASN A 266 12.61 -16.71 -10.48
C ASN A 266 13.18 -15.40 -9.93
N MET A 267 12.34 -14.44 -9.54
CA MET A 267 12.80 -13.21 -8.91
C MET A 267 13.18 -13.43 -7.44
N ILE A 268 12.43 -14.27 -6.72
CA ILE A 268 12.76 -14.63 -5.32
C ILE A 268 14.02 -15.47 -5.24
N ASP A 269 14.16 -16.42 -6.17
CA ASP A 269 15.31 -17.32 -6.28
C ASP A 269 15.89 -17.20 -7.70
N PRO A 270 16.84 -16.28 -7.92
CA PRO A 270 17.48 -16.09 -9.22
C PRO A 270 18.21 -17.33 -9.74
N GLU A 271 18.67 -18.21 -8.84
CA GLU A 271 19.36 -19.45 -9.21
C GLU A 271 18.41 -20.49 -9.81
N ARG A 272 17.11 -20.43 -9.46
CA ARG A 272 16.06 -21.28 -10.04
C ARG A 272 15.99 -21.18 -11.56
N ASN A 273 16.16 -19.97 -12.11
CA ASN A 273 16.20 -19.63 -13.54
C ASN A 273 15.27 -20.47 -14.45
N TYR A 274 14.04 -20.72 -14.00
CA TYR A 274 13.15 -21.71 -14.62
C TYR A 274 12.15 -21.05 -15.55
N PHE A 275 12.11 -21.45 -16.82
CA PHE A 275 11.10 -21.02 -17.79
C PHE A 275 10.26 -22.23 -18.23
N PHE A 276 8.97 -22.03 -18.46
CA PHE A 276 8.09 -23.08 -18.97
C PHE A 276 8.50 -23.54 -20.37
N ILE A 277 8.90 -22.59 -21.22
CA ILE A 277 9.37 -22.88 -22.58
C ILE A 277 10.73 -22.22 -22.81
N SER A 278 10.80 -20.91 -22.64
CA SER A 278 12.06 -20.13 -22.67
C SER A 278 11.79 -18.71 -22.18
N GLY A 279 12.82 -18.00 -21.73
CA GLY A 279 12.68 -16.61 -21.28
C GLY A 279 11.91 -15.70 -22.26
N PRO A 280 12.24 -15.69 -23.57
CA PRO A 280 11.50 -14.90 -24.55
C PRO A 280 10.04 -15.36 -24.74
N ILE A 281 9.79 -16.67 -24.81
CA ILE A 281 8.44 -17.20 -25.06
C ILE A 281 7.53 -16.99 -23.84
N ASP A 282 8.04 -17.22 -22.63
CA ASP A 282 7.32 -16.97 -21.39
C ASP A 282 6.96 -15.47 -21.26
N ARG A 283 7.85 -14.56 -21.68
CA ARG A 283 7.55 -13.11 -21.71
C ARG A 283 6.43 -12.77 -22.71
N ILE A 284 6.41 -13.42 -23.88
CA ILE A 284 5.32 -13.27 -24.85
C ILE A 284 4.01 -13.74 -24.21
N LEU A 285 4.02 -14.92 -23.58
CA LEU A 285 2.85 -15.47 -22.92
C LEU A 285 2.35 -14.54 -21.81
N TYR A 286 3.24 -13.98 -21.01
CA TYR A 286 2.90 -13.03 -19.95
C TYR A 286 2.25 -11.75 -20.50
N TYR A 287 2.88 -11.07 -21.47
CA TYR A 287 2.32 -9.81 -21.97
C TYR A 287 1.07 -10.01 -22.83
N SER A 288 0.99 -11.08 -23.61
CA SER A 288 -0.19 -11.38 -24.42
C SER A 288 -1.39 -11.70 -23.53
N SER A 289 -1.20 -12.56 -22.53
CA SER A 289 -2.26 -12.92 -21.57
C SER A 289 -2.67 -11.74 -20.68
N LEU A 290 -1.74 -10.88 -20.27
CA LEU A 290 -2.05 -9.61 -19.59
C LEU A 290 -2.95 -8.72 -20.45
N LEU A 291 -2.52 -8.37 -21.67
CA LEU A 291 -3.27 -7.45 -22.53
C LEU A 291 -4.64 -8.01 -22.91
N LEU A 292 -4.71 -9.32 -23.18
CA LEU A 292 -5.95 -9.99 -23.54
C LEU A 292 -6.93 -10.05 -22.36
N SER A 293 -6.43 -10.27 -21.14
CA SER A 293 -7.24 -10.19 -19.92
C SER A 293 -7.80 -8.78 -19.71
N MET A 294 -6.99 -7.73 -19.88
CA MET A 294 -7.41 -6.32 -19.74
C MET A 294 -8.51 -5.96 -20.73
N LEU A 295 -8.36 -6.33 -22.00
CA LEU A 295 -9.37 -6.09 -23.04
C LEU A 295 -10.68 -6.85 -22.78
N SER A 296 -10.57 -8.10 -22.35
CA SER A 296 -11.74 -8.95 -22.07
C SER A 296 -12.48 -8.46 -20.81
N PHE A 297 -11.76 -8.05 -19.78
CA PHE A 297 -12.33 -7.51 -18.56
C PHE A 297 -13.06 -6.18 -18.80
N LEU A 298 -12.44 -5.27 -19.58
CA LEU A 298 -13.07 -4.02 -19.98
C LEU A 298 -14.40 -4.26 -20.70
N GLN A 299 -14.45 -5.24 -21.59
CA GLN A 299 -15.66 -5.63 -22.32
C GLN A 299 -16.75 -6.14 -21.35
N ILE A 300 -16.39 -7.01 -20.42
CA ILE A 300 -17.31 -7.53 -19.39
C ILE A 300 -17.84 -6.41 -18.51
N LEU A 301 -16.97 -5.51 -18.05
CA LEU A 301 -17.31 -4.39 -17.20
C LEU A 301 -18.31 -3.46 -17.90
N ILE A 302 -18.04 -3.10 -19.15
CA ILE A 302 -18.96 -2.31 -19.99
C ILE A 302 -20.31 -3.02 -20.14
N HIS A 303 -20.30 -4.33 -20.40
CA HIS A 303 -21.52 -5.12 -20.57
C HIS A 303 -22.35 -5.16 -19.28
N ILE A 304 -21.74 -5.53 -18.16
CA ILE A 304 -22.39 -5.62 -16.85
C ILE A 304 -22.95 -4.26 -16.45
N PHE A 305 -22.16 -3.19 -16.55
CA PHE A 305 -22.61 -1.85 -16.19
C PHE A 305 -23.74 -1.36 -17.07
N ARG A 306 -23.66 -1.61 -18.38
CA ARG A 306 -24.70 -1.22 -19.33
C ARG A 306 -26.02 -1.95 -19.08
N PHE A 307 -25.99 -3.22 -18.69
CA PHE A 307 -27.20 -4.03 -18.58
C PHE A 307 -27.80 -4.02 -17.18
N HIS A 308 -26.98 -4.18 -16.15
CA HIS A 308 -27.45 -4.36 -14.78
C HIS A 308 -27.47 -3.05 -13.99
N PHE A 309 -26.53 -2.13 -14.27
CA PHE A 309 -26.32 -0.91 -13.48
C PHE A 309 -26.66 0.40 -14.23
N ASN A 310 -27.14 0.31 -15.47
CA ASN A 310 -27.56 1.47 -16.26
C ASN A 310 -28.97 1.94 -15.86
N LYS A 311 -29.14 2.24 -14.57
CA LYS A 311 -30.32 2.87 -14.02
C LYS A 311 -29.98 4.33 -13.75
N THR A 312 -30.74 5.26 -14.30
CA THR A 312 -30.61 6.69 -14.01
C THR A 312 -31.60 7.09 -12.93
N SER A 313 -31.08 7.44 -11.75
CA SER A 313 -31.84 8.12 -10.70
C SER A 313 -31.34 9.56 -10.54
N LYS A 314 -32.15 10.43 -9.91
CA LYS A 314 -31.74 11.81 -9.58
C LYS A 314 -30.43 11.81 -8.78
N LEU A 315 -30.26 10.84 -7.87
CA LEU A 315 -29.04 10.65 -7.07
C LEU A 315 -27.82 10.33 -7.94
N LEU A 316 -27.89 9.34 -8.83
CA LEU A 316 -26.77 8.95 -9.71
C LEU A 316 -26.36 10.08 -10.67
N VAL A 317 -27.33 10.84 -11.18
CA VAL A 317 -27.04 12.04 -11.97
C VAL A 317 -26.28 13.08 -11.15
N GLN A 318 -26.59 13.22 -9.86
CA GLN A 318 -25.91 14.15 -8.99
C GLN A 318 -24.51 13.66 -8.58
N LEU A 319 -24.37 12.39 -8.20
CA LEU A 319 -23.08 11.74 -7.92
C LEU A 319 -22.13 11.84 -9.11
N SER A 320 -22.61 11.58 -10.33
CA SER A 320 -21.79 11.70 -11.55
C SER A 320 -21.37 13.14 -11.84
N LYS A 321 -22.21 14.15 -11.56
CA LYS A 321 -21.82 15.57 -11.62
C LYS A 321 -20.79 15.94 -10.55
N ASN A 322 -20.81 15.24 -9.43
CA ASN A 322 -19.97 15.52 -8.27
C ASN A 322 -18.63 14.77 -8.33
N SER A 323 -18.55 13.64 -9.05
CA SER A 323 -17.39 12.72 -9.15
C SER A 323 -16.00 13.38 -9.16
N TYR A 324 -15.81 14.46 -9.91
CA TYR A 324 -14.51 15.18 -9.97
C TYR A 324 -14.24 16.12 -8.79
N TYR A 325 -15.27 16.74 -8.21
CA TYR A 325 -15.15 17.64 -7.04
C TYR A 325 -15.04 16.87 -5.74
N VAL A 326 -15.66 15.69 -5.74
CA VAL A 326 -15.76 14.76 -4.64
C VAL A 326 -14.39 14.26 -4.21
N TYR A 327 -13.44 14.07 -5.14
CA TYR A 327 -12.09 13.59 -4.82
C TYR A 327 -11.32 14.50 -3.84
N ILE A 328 -11.43 15.83 -3.97
CA ILE A 328 -10.73 16.77 -3.06
C ILE A 328 -11.33 16.71 -1.66
N ILE A 329 -12.67 16.70 -1.58
CA ILE A 329 -13.38 16.69 -0.30
C ILE A 329 -13.25 15.32 0.36
N HIS A 330 -13.20 14.24 -0.42
CA HIS A 330 -12.96 12.89 0.05
C HIS A 330 -11.77 12.83 0.98
N VAL A 331 -10.63 13.37 0.57
CA VAL A 331 -9.44 13.18 1.40
C VAL A 331 -9.46 14.04 2.67
N ILE A 332 -10.13 15.20 2.66
CA ILE A 332 -10.36 16.01 3.88
C ILE A 332 -11.27 15.27 4.84
N VAL A 333 -12.38 14.74 4.32
CA VAL A 333 -13.39 14.00 5.08
C VAL A 333 -12.83 12.68 5.60
N ILE A 334 -12.02 11.98 4.80
CA ILE A 334 -11.26 10.79 5.22
C ILE A 334 -10.38 11.18 6.40
N GLY A 335 -9.57 12.23 6.31
CA GLY A 335 -8.68 12.64 7.39
C GLY A 335 -9.42 12.93 8.70
N LEU A 336 -10.53 13.66 8.64
CA LEU A 336 -11.33 13.99 9.83
C LEU A 336 -12.01 12.76 10.44
N ILE A 337 -12.67 11.94 9.62
CA ILE A 337 -13.33 10.72 10.10
C ILE A 337 -12.29 9.72 10.61
N ALA A 338 -11.14 9.63 9.95
CA ALA A 338 -10.05 8.78 10.38
C ALA A 338 -9.53 9.20 11.76
N LEU A 339 -9.28 10.49 11.97
CA LEU A 339 -8.87 11.00 13.29
C LEU A 339 -9.89 10.65 14.39
N ILE A 340 -11.19 10.77 14.09
CA ILE A 340 -12.26 10.39 15.03
C ILE A 340 -12.23 8.89 15.32
N LEU A 341 -12.06 8.05 14.30
CA LEU A 341 -12.03 6.59 14.44
C LEU A 341 -10.77 6.06 15.14
N LEU A 342 -9.70 6.86 15.29
CA LEU A 342 -8.48 6.44 15.98
C LEU A 342 -8.76 6.04 17.43
N ASN A 343 -9.51 6.89 18.15
CA ASN A 343 -9.72 6.74 19.58
C ASN A 343 -10.88 5.79 19.95
N ILE A 344 -11.54 5.18 18.95
CA ILE A 344 -12.67 4.29 19.17
C ILE A 344 -12.18 2.84 19.18
N SER A 345 -12.48 2.10 20.24
CA SER A 345 -12.10 0.69 20.44
C SER A 345 -13.04 -0.28 19.70
N ILE A 346 -13.05 -0.20 18.36
CA ILE A 346 -13.78 -1.13 17.48
C ILE A 346 -12.82 -1.86 16.51
N PRO A 347 -13.18 -3.05 15.99
CA PRO A 347 -12.33 -3.80 15.07
C PRO A 347 -11.96 -2.98 13.82
N ALA A 348 -10.73 -3.15 13.34
CA ALA A 348 -10.20 -2.38 12.21
C ALA A 348 -11.01 -2.55 10.92
N ILE A 349 -11.51 -3.76 10.63
CA ILE A 349 -12.42 -4.01 9.51
C ILE A 349 -13.73 -3.22 9.61
N VAL A 350 -14.22 -2.96 10.82
CA VAL A 350 -15.42 -2.14 11.05
C VAL A 350 -15.08 -0.66 10.85
N LYS A 351 -13.92 -0.20 11.35
CA LYS A 351 -13.39 1.15 11.05
C LYS A 351 -13.24 1.37 9.54
N TYR A 352 -12.78 0.36 8.81
CA TYR A 352 -12.64 0.36 7.34
C TYR A 352 -13.99 0.64 6.66
N PHE A 353 -15.02 -0.14 6.98
CA PHE A 353 -16.34 0.02 6.35
C PHE A 353 -16.95 1.38 6.70
N ILE A 354 -16.82 1.80 7.96
CA ILE A 354 -17.29 3.12 8.41
C ILE A 354 -16.55 4.23 7.66
N LEU A 355 -15.22 4.22 7.63
CA LEU A 355 -14.41 5.24 6.98
C LEU A 355 -14.76 5.34 5.50
N ALA A 356 -14.84 4.23 4.78
CA ALA A 356 -15.17 4.21 3.36
C ALA A 356 -16.57 4.73 3.04
N ILE A 357 -17.58 4.24 3.77
CA ILE A 357 -18.99 4.61 3.54
C ILE A 357 -19.22 6.07 3.91
N PHE A 358 -18.78 6.49 5.10
CA PHE A 358 -18.98 7.86 5.57
C PHE A 358 -18.18 8.87 4.73
N THR A 359 -16.96 8.53 4.33
CA THR A 359 -16.19 9.36 3.39
C THR A 359 -16.97 9.63 2.13
N TYR A 360 -17.50 8.57 1.50
CA TYR A 360 -18.19 8.70 0.24
C TYR A 360 -19.48 9.50 0.38
N ILE A 361 -20.28 9.19 1.41
CA ILE A 361 -21.56 9.86 1.67
C ILE A 361 -21.32 11.34 2.02
N PHE A 362 -20.49 11.60 3.02
CA PHE A 362 -20.32 12.95 3.57
C PHE A 362 -19.65 13.89 2.57
N SER A 363 -18.71 13.39 1.77
CA SER A 363 -18.11 14.20 0.71
C SER A 363 -19.08 14.55 -0.41
N ASN A 364 -19.94 13.60 -0.80
CA ASN A 364 -20.99 13.89 -1.78
C ASN A 364 -22.03 14.86 -1.21
N PHE A 365 -22.33 14.78 0.08
CA PHE A 365 -23.20 15.71 0.79
C PHE A 365 -22.60 17.13 0.85
N ILE A 366 -21.32 17.27 1.21
CA ILE A 366 -20.62 18.57 1.20
C ILE A 366 -20.62 19.16 -0.21
N VAL A 367 -20.30 18.40 -1.26
CA VAL A 367 -20.35 18.92 -2.65
C VAL A 367 -21.76 19.34 -3.03
N TYR A 368 -22.77 18.58 -2.60
CA TYR A 368 -24.17 18.90 -2.84
C TYR A 368 -24.58 20.20 -2.16
N GLY A 369 -24.34 20.33 -0.85
CA GLY A 369 -24.61 21.53 -0.06
C GLY A 369 -23.81 22.73 -0.56
N TYR A 370 -22.52 22.55 -0.82
CA TYR A 370 -21.65 23.56 -1.43
C TYR A 370 -22.28 24.09 -2.71
N ARG A 371 -22.72 23.25 -3.65
CA ARG A 371 -23.36 23.72 -4.89
C ARG A 371 -24.72 24.39 -4.68
N GLY A 372 -25.50 23.93 -3.70
CA GLY A 372 -26.75 24.57 -3.31
C GLY A 372 -26.53 25.99 -2.81
N ILE A 373 -25.42 26.21 -2.08
CA ILE A 373 -25.04 27.51 -1.52
C ILE A 373 -24.29 28.37 -2.55
N PHE A 374 -23.38 27.79 -3.35
CA PHE A 374 -22.50 28.47 -4.32
C PHE A 374 -23.14 28.88 -5.65
N HIS A 375 -24.44 28.63 -5.85
CA HIS A 375 -25.18 29.50 -6.76
C HIS A 375 -25.19 30.97 -6.27
N ARG A 376 -24.69 31.24 -5.05
CA ARG A 376 -24.15 32.52 -4.63
C ARG A 376 -22.65 32.41 -4.29
N ILE A 377 -21.84 32.81 -5.28
CA ILE A 377 -20.50 33.43 -5.23
C ILE A 377 -19.55 33.01 -4.08
N ILE A 378 -18.43 32.33 -4.40
CA ILE A 378 -17.15 32.64 -3.75
C ILE A 378 -16.01 32.71 -4.77
N SER A 379 -15.16 33.72 -4.58
CA SER A 379 -13.97 34.07 -5.36
C SER A 379 -12.78 33.12 -5.11
N MET A 380 -11.96 32.88 -6.14
CA MET A 380 -10.71 32.09 -6.08
C MET A 380 -9.75 32.50 -4.94
N LYS A 381 -9.90 33.70 -4.38
CA LYS A 381 -9.12 34.20 -3.24
C LYS A 381 -9.38 33.40 -1.94
N SER A 382 -10.58 32.87 -1.71
CA SER A 382 -10.90 32.09 -0.49
C SER A 382 -10.30 30.68 -0.51
N VAL A 383 -10.19 30.09 -1.70
CA VAL A 383 -9.57 28.77 -1.90
C VAL A 383 -8.06 28.87 -1.67
N ILE A 384 -7.45 29.98 -2.09
CA ILE A 384 -6.04 30.27 -1.82
C ILE A 384 -5.82 30.52 -0.32
N ALA A 385 -6.71 31.26 0.33
CA ALA A 385 -6.66 31.49 1.78
C ALA A 385 -6.79 30.19 2.59
N THR A 386 -7.69 29.28 2.21
CA THR A 386 -7.83 27.98 2.89
C THR A 386 -6.64 27.05 2.65
N MET A 387 -6.04 27.06 1.45
CA MET A 387 -4.77 26.36 1.21
C MET A 387 -3.62 26.93 2.06
N LEU A 388 -3.54 28.26 2.20
CA LEU A 388 -2.56 28.94 3.05
C LEU A 388 -2.75 28.60 4.54
N VAL A 389 -3.99 28.53 5.01
CA VAL A 389 -4.31 28.12 6.39
C VAL A 389 -3.93 26.67 6.63
N VAL A 390 -4.21 25.76 5.69
CA VAL A 390 -3.79 24.35 5.80
C VAL A 390 -2.26 24.25 5.82
N ILE A 391 -1.54 24.98 4.97
CA ILE A 391 -0.07 25.02 4.98
C ILE A 391 0.45 25.57 6.32
N LEU A 392 -0.11 26.67 6.82
CA LEU A 392 0.24 27.27 8.12
C LEU A 392 -0.02 26.33 9.30
N VAL A 393 -1.12 25.58 9.28
CA VAL A 393 -1.42 24.57 10.30
C VAL A 393 -0.43 23.40 10.20
N THR A 394 -0.07 22.99 8.98
CA THR A 394 0.93 21.92 8.77
C THR A 394 2.32 22.34 9.26
N PHE A 395 2.69 23.61 9.11
CA PHE A 395 3.92 24.17 9.69
C PHE A 395 3.83 24.40 11.20
N ALA A 396 2.66 24.74 11.75
CA ALA A 396 2.46 24.90 13.19
C ALA A 396 2.53 23.57 13.97
N PHE A 397 2.25 22.44 13.31
CA PHE A 397 2.48 21.09 13.84
C PHE A 397 3.88 20.54 13.52
N CYS A 398 4.75 21.33 12.89
CA CYS A 398 6.15 20.99 12.65
C CYS A 398 7.06 21.84 13.56
N GLY A 399 7.21 21.42 14.81
CA GLY A 399 8.15 21.96 15.80
C GLY A 399 7.79 21.42 17.18
N LYS A 400 8.67 20.84 17.99
CA LYS A 400 10.13 20.89 18.09
C LYS A 400 10.60 19.51 18.61
N GLN A 401 11.69 18.96 18.06
CA GLN A 401 12.41 17.84 18.66
C GLN A 401 12.78 18.26 20.10
N LYS A 402 12.37 17.49 21.11
CA LYS A 402 12.81 17.72 22.48
C LYS A 402 14.20 17.11 22.60
N ASN A 403 15.23 17.95 22.64
CA ASN A 403 16.55 17.55 23.12
C ASN A 403 16.37 17.04 24.55
N ILE A 404 16.77 15.79 24.79
CA ILE A 404 16.93 15.28 26.14
C ILE A 404 18.37 15.60 26.51
N ASP A 405 18.56 16.77 27.12
CA ASP A 405 19.79 17.06 27.84
C ASP A 405 19.73 16.35 29.19
N THR A 406 20.79 15.61 29.46
CA THR A 406 21.24 15.13 30.78
C THR A 406 21.20 16.24 31.84
N GLU A 407 20.52 16.01 32.96
CA GLU A 407 21.08 16.17 34.31
C GLU A 407 20.05 15.87 35.43
N ASN A 408 20.48 14.99 36.34
CA ASN A 408 20.23 14.95 37.78
C ASN A 408 18.84 15.26 38.36
N GLN A 409 18.26 14.25 39.04
CA GLN A 409 17.85 14.41 40.45
C GLN A 409 17.49 13.06 41.12
N GLN A 410 18.26 12.73 42.14
CA GLN A 410 17.82 12.10 43.39
C GLN A 410 18.17 13.10 44.51
N PRO A 411 17.64 13.05 45.74
CA PRO A 411 16.66 12.11 46.31
C PRO A 411 15.51 12.82 47.07
N THR A 412 14.46 12.07 47.47
CA THR A 412 13.95 12.05 48.86
C THR A 412 12.86 10.99 49.02
N ALA A 413 12.98 10.22 50.11
CA ALA A 413 12.00 9.27 50.59
C ALA A 413 10.82 9.98 51.30
N SER A 414 9.60 9.52 51.06
CA SER A 414 8.58 9.31 52.09
C SER A 414 7.44 8.48 51.50
N GLY A 415 6.99 7.48 52.26
CA GLY A 415 5.97 6.53 51.82
C GLY A 415 4.63 7.20 51.59
N THR A 416 3.86 6.68 50.63
CA THR A 416 2.56 6.03 50.84
C THR A 416 2.11 5.45 49.49
N THR A 417 1.76 4.17 49.51
CA THR A 417 1.20 3.35 48.44
C THR A 417 0.20 4.10 47.55
N THR A 418 0.59 4.45 46.32
CA THR A 418 -0.37 4.73 45.24
C THR A 418 0.24 4.29 43.91
N ILE A 419 -0.47 3.42 43.21
CA ILE A 419 -0.15 2.88 41.88
C ILE A 419 0.07 4.05 40.91
N LEU A 420 1.23 4.14 40.26
CA LEU A 420 1.42 5.00 39.10
C LEU A 420 0.64 4.38 37.92
N PRO A 421 -0.22 5.13 37.22
CA PRO A 421 -1.00 4.58 36.13
C PRO A 421 -0.07 4.36 34.91
N GLY A 422 0.08 3.11 34.48
CA GLY A 422 0.14 2.83 33.04
C GLY A 422 1.41 2.24 32.42
N LYS A 423 2.46 1.86 33.16
CA LYS A 423 3.59 1.12 32.55
C LYS A 423 3.26 -0.37 32.48
N GLY A 424 3.09 -0.90 31.27
CA GLY A 424 2.68 -2.29 31.05
C GLY A 424 3.81 -3.29 31.30
N LEU A 425 3.45 -4.55 31.61
CA LEU A 425 4.38 -5.63 31.93
C LEU A 425 5.46 -5.85 30.83
N HIS A 426 5.07 -5.74 29.55
CA HIS A 426 5.99 -5.81 28.43
C HIS A 426 6.96 -4.63 28.33
N GLU A 427 6.49 -3.42 28.65
CA GLU A 427 7.34 -2.23 28.65
C GLU A 427 8.38 -2.31 29.77
N ALA A 428 7.96 -2.77 30.96
CA ALA A 428 8.88 -3.03 32.07
C ALA A 428 9.92 -4.10 31.71
N ALA A 429 9.51 -5.18 31.04
CA ALA A 429 10.41 -6.24 30.56
C ALA A 429 11.37 -5.78 29.47
N LEU A 430 10.98 -4.81 28.64
CA LEU A 430 11.84 -4.20 27.64
C LEU A 430 12.88 -3.27 28.29
N THR A 431 12.46 -2.41 29.22
CA THR A 431 13.34 -1.41 29.84
C THR A 431 14.20 -1.96 30.98
N GLY A 432 13.93 -3.18 31.47
CA GLY A 432 14.64 -3.75 32.62
C GLY A 432 14.14 -3.25 33.97
N ASP A 433 12.88 -2.82 34.05
CA ASP A 433 12.31 -2.17 35.23
C ASP A 433 11.82 -3.21 36.24
N ILE A 434 12.75 -3.68 37.08
CA ILE A 434 12.51 -4.77 38.04
C ILE A 434 11.43 -4.42 39.08
N GLU A 435 11.32 -3.16 39.48
CA GLU A 435 10.34 -2.72 40.48
C GLU A 435 8.91 -2.88 39.95
N VAL A 436 8.67 -2.48 38.71
CA VAL A 436 7.36 -2.64 38.05
C VAL A 436 7.04 -4.12 37.81
N ILE A 437 8.04 -4.94 37.43
CA ILE A 437 7.88 -6.40 37.29
C ILE A 437 7.46 -7.02 38.62
N GLN A 438 8.13 -6.68 39.72
CA GLN A 438 7.76 -7.18 41.06
C GLN A 438 6.36 -6.73 41.50
N GLN A 439 5.93 -5.53 41.11
CA GLN A 439 4.56 -5.07 41.36
C GLN A 439 3.53 -5.92 40.61
N HIS A 440 3.76 -6.21 39.32
CA HIS A 440 2.88 -7.07 38.52
C HIS A 440 2.83 -8.51 39.05
N ILE A 441 3.97 -9.06 39.49
CA ILE A 441 4.05 -10.37 40.15
C ILE A 441 3.20 -10.37 41.43
N LYS A 442 3.37 -9.36 42.30
CA LYS A 442 2.56 -9.23 43.53
C LYS A 442 1.07 -9.05 43.25
N ALA A 443 0.73 -8.39 42.16
CA ALA A 443 -0.65 -8.18 41.73
C ALA A 443 -1.27 -9.43 41.08
N GLY A 444 -0.51 -10.51 40.85
CA GLY A 444 -1.00 -11.71 40.18
C GLY A 444 -1.36 -11.49 38.71
N SER A 445 -0.65 -10.58 38.04
CA SER A 445 -0.82 -10.35 36.60
C SER A 445 -0.47 -11.61 35.80
N ASP A 446 -1.09 -11.80 34.63
CA ASP A 446 -0.72 -12.89 33.72
C ASP A 446 0.69 -12.66 33.14
N LEU A 447 1.67 -13.41 33.66
CA LEU A 447 3.07 -13.31 33.23
C LEU A 447 3.31 -13.90 31.83
N ASN A 448 2.30 -14.55 31.24
CA ASN A 448 2.34 -15.14 29.91
C ASN A 448 1.50 -14.35 28.89
N GLU A 449 1.06 -13.14 29.25
CA GLU A 449 0.36 -12.25 28.33
C GLU A 449 1.20 -12.05 27.06
N LYS A 450 0.55 -12.15 25.90
CA LYS A 450 1.19 -11.97 24.60
C LYS A 450 1.11 -10.52 24.18
N GLU A 451 2.24 -9.93 23.78
CA GLU A 451 2.18 -8.66 23.08
C GLU A 451 1.61 -8.81 21.67
N SER A 452 1.00 -7.75 21.15
CA SER A 452 0.09 -7.80 20.00
C SER A 452 0.76 -7.96 18.62
N ARG A 453 2.07 -7.74 18.49
CA ARG A 453 2.80 -7.76 17.20
C ARG A 453 3.37 -9.14 16.88
N GLY A 454 4.15 -9.70 17.79
CA GLY A 454 4.87 -10.97 17.62
C GLY A 454 4.39 -12.08 18.56
N GLY A 455 3.44 -11.80 19.45
CA GLY A 455 2.97 -12.75 20.46
C GLY A 455 4.04 -13.11 21.48
N SER A 456 5.03 -12.24 21.69
CA SER A 456 6.09 -12.48 22.68
C SER A 456 5.55 -12.32 24.10
N THR A 457 6.02 -13.15 25.03
CA THR A 457 5.75 -12.96 26.46
C THR A 457 6.72 -11.92 27.04
N PRO A 458 6.45 -11.40 28.26
CA PRO A 458 7.41 -10.59 29.00
C PRO A 458 8.78 -11.28 29.12
N LEU A 459 8.79 -12.60 29.35
CA LEU A 459 10.03 -13.38 29.44
C LEU A 459 10.81 -13.43 28.11
N ILE A 460 10.12 -13.61 26.97
CA ILE A 460 10.75 -13.53 25.64
C ILE A 460 11.28 -12.12 25.36
N THR A 461 10.55 -11.10 25.80
CA THR A 461 10.96 -9.69 25.66
C THR A 461 12.25 -9.43 26.45
N ALA A 462 12.29 -9.82 27.72
CA ALA A 462 13.48 -9.69 28.57
C ALA A 462 14.69 -10.45 28.00
N ALA A 463 14.48 -11.67 27.45
CA ALA A 463 15.53 -12.44 26.79
C ALA A 463 16.08 -11.75 25.53
N THR A 464 15.22 -11.09 24.74
CA THR A 464 15.62 -10.35 23.53
C THR A 464 16.55 -9.18 23.89
N PHE A 465 16.11 -8.34 24.84
CA PHE A 465 16.83 -7.12 25.24
C PHE A 465 17.95 -7.37 26.26
N GLY A 466 18.13 -8.62 26.73
CA GLY A 466 19.18 -8.98 27.67
C GLY A 466 18.95 -8.53 29.11
N GLN A 467 17.69 -8.31 29.48
CA GLN A 467 17.27 -7.88 30.82
C GLN A 467 17.30 -9.07 31.78
N THR A 468 18.51 -9.45 32.20
CA THR A 468 18.76 -10.71 32.94
C THR A 468 18.02 -10.76 34.27
N GLU A 469 18.06 -9.68 35.06
CA GLU A 469 17.37 -9.61 36.36
C GLU A 469 15.85 -9.77 36.21
N VAL A 470 15.25 -9.13 35.20
CA VAL A 470 13.81 -9.26 34.91
C VAL A 470 13.48 -10.66 34.43
N ALA A 471 14.28 -11.25 33.55
CA ALA A 471 14.05 -12.61 33.06
C ALA A 471 14.08 -13.62 34.22
N ILE A 472 15.05 -13.50 35.13
CA ILE A 472 15.15 -14.37 36.32
C ILE A 472 13.93 -14.18 37.22
N ALA A 473 13.54 -12.94 37.52
CA ALA A 473 12.37 -12.67 38.37
C ALA A 473 11.06 -13.22 37.78
N LEU A 474 10.89 -13.16 36.45
CA LEU A 474 9.73 -13.74 35.76
C LEU A 474 9.75 -15.27 35.82
N ILE A 475 10.92 -15.91 35.65
CA ILE A 475 11.08 -17.37 35.77
C ILE A 475 10.76 -17.82 37.20
N GLU A 476 11.32 -17.17 38.21
CA GLU A 476 11.10 -17.47 39.63
C GLU A 476 9.64 -17.26 40.04
N ALA A 477 8.95 -16.31 39.40
CA ALA A 477 7.52 -16.06 39.61
C ALA A 477 6.59 -17.02 38.84
N GLY A 478 7.14 -18.00 38.11
CA GLY A 478 6.36 -19.04 37.43
C GLY A 478 5.87 -18.67 36.03
N ALA A 479 6.52 -17.72 35.34
CA ALA A 479 6.28 -17.54 33.90
C ALA A 479 6.58 -18.85 33.14
N ASP A 480 5.78 -19.17 32.13
CA ASP A 480 5.93 -20.40 31.35
C ASP A 480 7.17 -20.33 30.46
N VAL A 481 8.21 -21.08 30.86
CA VAL A 481 9.51 -21.14 30.18
C VAL A 481 9.44 -21.82 28.80
N ASN A 482 8.35 -22.51 28.48
CA ASN A 482 8.12 -23.24 27.23
C ASN A 482 7.10 -22.57 26.31
N PHE A 483 6.58 -21.41 26.70
CA PHE A 483 5.55 -20.71 25.95
C PHE A 483 6.04 -20.25 24.58
N LYS A 484 5.20 -20.41 23.55
CA LYS A 484 5.54 -20.10 22.16
C LYS A 484 4.97 -18.75 21.70
N ASN A 485 5.84 -17.92 21.14
CA ASN A 485 5.41 -16.73 20.40
C ASN A 485 4.80 -17.11 19.03
N ASN A 486 4.42 -16.11 18.22
CA ASN A 486 3.77 -16.37 16.93
C ASN A 486 4.69 -17.06 15.90
N GLU A 487 6.00 -17.00 16.10
CA GLU A 487 7.01 -17.70 15.29
C GLU A 487 7.31 -19.12 15.81
N GLY A 488 6.61 -19.55 16.86
CA GLY A 488 6.84 -20.84 17.51
C GLY A 488 8.08 -20.86 18.40
N SER A 489 8.79 -19.74 18.53
CA SER A 489 9.99 -19.59 19.36
C SER A 489 9.63 -19.50 20.84
N THR A 490 10.40 -20.22 21.67
CA THR A 490 10.30 -20.19 23.14
C THR A 490 11.31 -19.21 23.74
N PRO A 491 11.20 -18.84 25.03
CA PRO A 491 12.26 -18.12 25.74
C PRO A 491 13.66 -18.70 25.52
N LEU A 492 13.79 -20.04 25.48
CA LEU A 492 15.06 -20.72 25.26
C LEU A 492 15.64 -20.48 23.86
N HIS A 493 14.79 -20.46 22.82
CA HIS A 493 15.23 -20.12 21.46
C HIS A 493 15.81 -18.70 21.42
N THR A 494 15.09 -17.75 22.00
CA THR A 494 15.49 -16.33 22.00
C THR A 494 16.76 -16.10 22.82
N ALA A 495 16.82 -16.63 24.05
CA ALA A 495 18.00 -16.49 24.91
C ALA A 495 19.24 -17.15 24.29
N ALA A 496 19.08 -18.32 23.65
CA ALA A 496 20.16 -19.00 22.95
C ALA A 496 20.65 -18.18 21.74
N PHE A 497 19.73 -17.71 20.90
CA PHE A 497 20.06 -16.91 19.72
C PHE A 497 20.78 -15.60 20.07
N PHE A 498 20.31 -14.87 21.09
CA PHE A 498 20.99 -13.64 21.54
C PHE A 498 22.16 -13.88 22.51
N CYS A 499 22.58 -15.14 22.71
CA CYS A 499 23.72 -15.52 23.56
C CYS A 499 23.62 -15.03 25.02
N ARG A 500 22.40 -15.01 25.58
CA ARG A 500 22.14 -14.57 26.96
C ARG A 500 22.38 -15.71 27.94
N THR A 501 23.66 -15.99 28.19
CA THR A 501 24.13 -17.15 28.97
C THR A 501 23.40 -17.38 30.29
N GLU A 502 23.25 -16.35 31.12
CA GLU A 502 22.61 -16.50 32.43
C GLU A 502 21.10 -16.78 32.31
N ILE A 503 20.43 -16.21 31.31
CA ILE A 503 19.02 -16.51 31.02
C ILE A 503 18.87 -17.94 30.50
N VAL A 504 19.78 -18.41 29.64
CA VAL A 504 19.79 -19.81 29.16
C VAL A 504 19.92 -20.78 30.34
N LYS A 505 20.86 -20.53 31.26
CA LYS A 505 21.00 -21.36 32.48
C LYS A 505 19.73 -21.35 33.32
N ALA A 506 19.16 -20.16 33.59
CA ALA A 506 17.95 -20.04 34.39
C ALA A 506 16.76 -20.80 33.77
N LEU A 507 16.59 -20.71 32.45
CA LEU A 507 15.56 -21.42 31.71
C LEU A 507 15.75 -22.95 31.79
N LEU A 508 16.97 -23.45 31.59
CA LEU A 508 17.26 -24.89 31.66
C LEU A 508 17.04 -25.44 33.08
N THR A 509 17.48 -24.72 34.11
CA THR A 509 17.26 -25.09 35.51
C THR A 509 15.77 -25.17 35.87
N ASN A 510 14.93 -24.35 35.21
CA ASN A 510 13.49 -24.31 35.44
C ASN A 510 12.68 -25.11 34.40
N GLY A 511 13.30 -26.10 33.73
CA GLY A 511 12.58 -27.08 32.93
C GLY A 511 12.21 -26.64 31.51
N ALA A 512 12.96 -25.70 30.92
CA ALA A 512 12.81 -25.39 29.50
C ALA A 512 13.16 -26.61 28.62
N ASP A 513 12.24 -27.01 27.75
CA ASP A 513 12.39 -28.14 26.86
C ASP A 513 13.26 -27.79 25.65
N LYS A 514 14.44 -28.40 25.59
CA LYS A 514 15.43 -28.26 24.52
C LYS A 514 14.92 -28.77 23.16
N ASN A 515 13.92 -29.65 23.15
CA ASN A 515 13.44 -30.35 21.95
C ASN A 515 12.29 -29.64 21.23
N ILE A 516 11.77 -28.55 21.80
CA ILE A 516 10.72 -27.77 21.14
C ILE A 516 11.25 -27.20 19.83
N LYS A 517 10.48 -27.40 18.76
CA LYS A 517 10.74 -26.78 17.45
C LYS A 517 9.91 -25.51 17.27
N ASN A 518 10.54 -24.49 16.71
CA ASN A 518 9.88 -23.29 16.21
C ASN A 518 9.20 -23.54 14.84
N ASN A 519 8.58 -22.52 14.26
CA ASN A 519 7.87 -22.65 12.98
C ASN A 519 8.81 -22.92 11.78
N ALA A 520 10.11 -22.65 11.92
CA ALA A 520 11.14 -23.02 10.96
C ALA A 520 11.65 -24.47 11.14
N GLY A 521 11.05 -25.24 12.06
CA GLY A 521 11.41 -26.62 12.35
C GLY A 521 12.72 -26.78 13.12
N SER A 522 13.28 -25.69 13.64
CA SER A 522 14.55 -25.66 14.38
C SER A 522 14.33 -25.69 15.89
N THR A 523 15.18 -26.41 16.61
CA THR A 523 15.33 -26.35 18.07
C THR A 523 16.21 -25.17 18.49
N ALA A 524 16.26 -24.86 19.80
CA ALA A 524 17.14 -23.82 20.34
C ALA A 524 18.63 -24.11 20.06
N LEU A 525 19.04 -25.39 20.06
CA LEU A 525 20.39 -25.82 19.71
C LEU A 525 20.68 -25.55 18.22
N GLU A 526 19.77 -25.96 17.33
CA GLU A 526 19.92 -25.78 15.89
C GLU A 526 19.96 -24.29 15.49
N ALA A 527 19.22 -23.43 16.22
CA ALA A 527 19.23 -21.99 16.01
C ALA A 527 20.58 -21.30 16.32
N VAL A 528 21.44 -21.91 17.15
CA VAL A 528 22.73 -21.34 17.57
C VAL A 528 23.95 -22.12 17.03
N ALA A 529 23.76 -23.34 16.50
CA ALA A 529 24.84 -24.21 16.05
C ALA A 529 25.55 -23.73 14.77
N GLY A 530 24.90 -22.91 13.93
CA GLY A 530 25.48 -22.40 12.68
C GLY A 530 26.65 -21.41 12.88
N PRO A 531 27.59 -21.32 11.92
CA PRO A 531 28.67 -20.32 11.93
C PRO A 531 28.12 -18.91 12.10
N PHE A 532 28.82 -18.08 12.89
CA PHE A 532 28.38 -16.70 13.15
C PHE A 532 28.28 -15.87 11.86
N ASP A 533 29.19 -16.08 10.90
CA ASP A 533 29.21 -15.31 9.65
C ASP A 533 27.94 -15.53 8.81
N ASP A 534 27.37 -16.75 8.81
CA ASP A 534 26.14 -17.08 8.08
C ASP A 534 24.90 -16.40 8.67
N VAL A 535 24.90 -16.17 9.98
CA VAL A 535 23.79 -15.53 10.71
C VAL A 535 24.03 -14.06 11.01
N LYS A 536 25.20 -13.52 10.68
CA LYS A 536 25.58 -12.12 10.94
C LYS A 536 24.56 -11.15 10.33
N GLY A 537 24.09 -11.43 9.11
CA GLY A 537 23.07 -10.61 8.45
C GLY A 537 21.75 -10.53 9.22
N ILE A 538 21.38 -11.59 9.96
CA ILE A 538 20.19 -11.61 10.80
C ILE A 538 20.40 -10.70 12.03
N TYR A 539 21.57 -10.74 12.66
CA TYR A 539 21.90 -9.84 13.75
C TYR A 539 21.98 -8.37 13.30
N ASP A 540 22.57 -8.09 12.13
CA ASP A 540 22.63 -6.74 11.55
C ASP A 540 21.21 -6.17 11.33
N TYR A 541 20.29 -7.01 10.79
CA TYR A 541 18.89 -6.66 10.64
C TYR A 541 18.18 -6.39 11.96
N LEU A 542 18.36 -7.26 12.96
CA LEU A 542 17.73 -7.13 14.28
C LEU A 542 18.27 -5.93 15.05
N GLY A 543 19.58 -5.69 15.01
CA GLY A 543 20.22 -4.53 15.62
C GLY A 543 19.71 -3.22 15.01
N THR A 544 19.50 -3.19 13.69
CA THR A 544 18.90 -2.01 13.02
C THR A 544 17.42 -1.84 13.37
N SER A 545 16.66 -2.94 13.37
CA SER A 545 15.20 -2.92 13.55
C SER A 545 14.78 -2.65 15.00
N LEU A 546 15.55 -3.14 15.97
CA LEU A 546 15.26 -3.06 17.40
C LEU A 546 16.21 -2.12 18.16
N GLY A 547 17.21 -1.53 17.49
CA GLY A 547 18.15 -0.60 18.09
C GLY A 547 17.48 0.65 18.67
N SER A 548 16.41 1.16 18.02
CA SER A 548 15.60 2.28 18.53
C SER A 548 14.83 1.94 19.81
N LEU A 549 14.63 0.65 20.09
CA LEU A 549 14.03 0.14 21.32
C LEU A 549 15.09 -0.22 22.38
N GLY A 550 16.36 0.07 22.13
CA GLY A 550 17.46 -0.14 23.08
C GLY A 550 18.20 -1.47 22.94
N LEU A 551 17.94 -2.27 21.89
CA LEU A 551 18.71 -3.50 21.66
C LEU A 551 20.16 -3.15 21.32
N LYS A 552 21.09 -3.60 22.17
CA LYS A 552 22.54 -3.50 21.94
C LYS A 552 23.09 -4.89 21.64
N LEU A 553 23.72 -5.04 20.48
CA LEU A 553 24.38 -6.27 20.05
C LEU A 553 25.89 -6.05 20.08
N ASP A 554 26.59 -6.89 20.84
CA ASP A 554 28.04 -6.99 20.84
C ASP A 554 28.43 -8.21 20.00
N TYR A 555 28.88 -7.96 18.77
CA TYR A 555 29.19 -9.01 17.82
C TYR A 555 30.36 -9.90 18.26
N GLU A 556 31.36 -9.33 18.94
CA GLU A 556 32.50 -10.09 19.45
C GLU A 556 32.05 -11.00 20.61
N GLN A 557 31.24 -10.45 21.52
CA GLN A 557 30.66 -11.24 22.60
C GLN A 557 29.77 -12.37 22.06
N ILE A 558 28.92 -12.10 21.07
CA ILE A 558 28.05 -13.10 20.44
C ILE A 558 28.91 -14.19 19.79
N LYS A 559 29.89 -13.82 18.97
CA LYS A 559 30.79 -14.77 18.30
C LYS A 559 31.52 -15.68 19.29
N MET A 560 32.01 -15.13 20.40
CA MET A 560 32.69 -15.87 21.46
C MET A 560 31.75 -16.77 22.29
N THR A 561 30.47 -16.40 22.41
CA THR A 561 29.52 -17.05 23.33
C THR A 561 28.68 -18.14 22.65
N ARG A 562 28.43 -18.06 21.33
CA ARG A 562 27.67 -19.07 20.56
C ARG A 562 28.15 -20.52 20.77
N PRO A 563 29.47 -20.83 20.76
CA PRO A 563 29.93 -22.19 21.02
C PRO A 563 29.60 -22.68 22.44
N LYS A 564 29.66 -21.79 23.44
CA LYS A 564 29.33 -22.12 24.83
C LYS A 564 27.84 -22.41 25.01
N ILE A 565 26.97 -21.63 24.36
CA ILE A 565 25.52 -21.89 24.36
C ILE A 565 25.22 -23.23 23.67
N THR A 566 25.90 -23.52 22.56
CA THR A 566 25.78 -24.80 21.85
C THR A 566 26.11 -25.97 22.78
N GLU A 567 27.17 -25.84 23.59
CA GLU A 567 27.55 -26.86 24.59
C GLU A 567 26.50 -27.01 25.70
N MET A 568 25.91 -25.92 26.20
CA MET A 568 24.84 -25.97 27.21
C MET A 568 23.55 -26.63 26.70
N LEU A 569 23.30 -26.55 25.40
CA LEU A 569 22.09 -27.06 24.75
C LEU A 569 22.24 -28.47 24.18
N ARG A 570 23.47 -29.01 24.10
CA ARG A 570 23.69 -30.45 23.97
C ARG A 570 23.19 -31.18 25.22
#